data_AF-A0A2T0ST84-F1
#
_entry.id   AF-A0A2T0ST84-F1
#
_cell.length_a   1.000
_cell.length_b   1.000
_cell.length_c   1.000
_cell.angle_alpha   90.00
_cell.angle_beta   90.00
_cell.angle_gamma   90.00
#
_symmetry.space_group_name_H-M   'P 1'
#
loop_
_entity.id
_entity.type
_entity.pdbx_description
1 polymer ?
#
loop_
_entity_poly.entity_id
_entity_poly.type
_entity_poly.pdbx_seq_one_letter_code
_entity_poly.pdbx_strand_id
1 'polypeptide(L)'
;MIVEVVGGADERPEVRVVETHDLTSLHLALGQVTDEEADEALRAAGLGRVEGETGHLDTAALRAAAEPAEAPADWAQRWDAMLEQARSRGWAADDGASLQVHVESAAGA
;
A
#
# COMPACT_ATOMS: atom_id res chain seq x y z
N MET A 1 -4.21 7.70 -1.26
CA MET A 1 -4.20 6.30 -1.71
C MET A 1 -3.92 5.46 -0.48
N ILE A 2 -4.70 4.41 -0.31
CA ILE A 2 -4.64 3.57 0.88
C ILE A 2 -4.53 2.13 0.42
N VAL A 3 -3.57 1.40 0.98
CA VAL A 3 -3.59 -0.06 0.95
C VAL A 3 -4.22 -0.50 2.26
N GLU A 4 -5.36 -1.16 2.19
CA GLU A 4 -6.09 -1.62 3.37
C GLU A 4 -5.98 -3.13 3.48
N VAL A 5 -5.62 -3.63 4.67
CA VAL A 5 -5.77 -5.04 5.00
C VAL A 5 -6.95 -5.18 5.95
N VAL A 6 -8.05 -5.73 5.46
CA VAL A 6 -9.29 -5.88 6.21
C VAL A 6 -9.50 -7.36 6.51
N GLY A 7 -9.61 -7.69 7.80
CA GLY A 7 -10.00 -9.03 8.26
C GLY A 7 -11.25 -8.97 9.14
N GLY A 8 -11.86 -10.13 9.32
CA GLY A 8 -12.93 -10.38 10.29
C GLY A 8 -12.52 -11.57 11.17
N ALA A 9 -13.13 -11.72 12.35
CA ALA A 9 -12.75 -12.73 13.35
C ALA A 9 -12.73 -14.19 12.84
N ASP A 10 -13.37 -14.47 11.69
CA ASP A 10 -13.43 -15.78 11.04
C ASP A 10 -13.12 -15.74 9.53
N GLU A 11 -12.71 -14.59 8.98
CA GLU A 11 -12.46 -14.40 7.54
C GLU A 11 -10.97 -14.20 7.26
N ARG A 12 -10.47 -14.77 6.16
CA ARG A 12 -9.09 -14.53 5.74
C ARG A 12 -8.91 -13.04 5.45
N PRO A 13 -7.85 -12.40 5.97
CA PRO A 13 -7.59 -11.00 5.68
C PRO A 13 -7.50 -10.77 4.17
N GLU A 14 -8.19 -9.74 3.70
CA GLU A 14 -8.22 -9.32 2.30
C GLU A 14 -7.44 -8.02 2.15
N VAL A 15 -6.60 -7.94 1.10
CA VAL A 15 -5.87 -6.72 0.76
C VAL A 15 -6.60 -5.98 -0.35
N ARG A 16 -6.83 -4.68 -0.14
CA ARG A 16 -7.50 -3.80 -1.10
C ARG A 16 -6.67 -2.54 -1.31
N VAL A 17 -6.70 -2.01 -2.53
CA VAL A 17 -6.13 -0.69 -2.84
C VAL A 17 -7.30 0.25 -3.11
N VAL A 18 -7.48 1.23 -2.23
CA VAL A 18 -8.57 2.20 -2.29
C VAL A 18 -8.03 3.61 -2.43
N GLU A 19 -8.93 4.55 -2.72
CA GLU A 19 -8.59 5.95 -2.99
C GLU A 19 -7.49 6.08 -4.07
N THR A 20 -7.60 5.27 -5.13
CA THR A 20 -6.61 5.21 -6.23
C THR A 20 -6.51 6.50 -7.06
N HIS A 21 -7.42 7.44 -6.81
CA HIS A 21 -7.44 8.78 -7.39
C HIS A 21 -6.64 9.80 -6.56
N ASP A 22 -6.45 9.55 -5.26
CA ASP A 22 -5.58 10.37 -4.41
C ASP A 22 -4.16 9.80 -4.39
N LEU A 23 -3.27 10.34 -5.20
CA LEU A 23 -1.86 9.94 -5.26
C LEU A 23 -0.95 10.88 -4.45
N THR A 24 -1.54 11.71 -3.58
CA THR A 24 -0.77 12.69 -2.77
C THR A 24 -0.32 12.13 -1.43
N SER A 25 -0.99 11.08 -0.96
CA SER A 25 -0.71 10.37 0.28
C SER A 25 -0.73 8.87 0.03
N LEU A 26 0.19 8.12 0.65
CA LEU A 26 0.24 6.66 0.59
C LEU A 26 0.51 6.12 2.00
N HIS A 27 -0.41 5.28 2.50
CA HIS A 27 -0.30 4.62 3.80
C HIS A 27 -0.89 3.21 3.72
N LEU A 28 -0.47 2.36 4.67
CA LEU A 28 -1.00 1.01 4.86
C LEU A 28 -1.92 1.03 6.08
N ALA A 29 -3.21 0.82 5.89
CA ALA A 29 -4.18 0.73 6.97
C ALA A 29 -4.46 -0.74 7.32
N LEU A 30 -4.27 -1.10 8.59
CA LEU A 30 -4.60 -2.42 9.11
C LEU A 30 -5.93 -2.33 9.87
N GLY A 31 -6.90 -3.13 9.45
CA GLY A 31 -8.17 -3.29 10.15
C GLY A 31 -8.02 -4.04 11.48
N GLN A 32 -9.05 -4.79 11.88
CA GLN A 32 -8.96 -5.69 13.04
C GLN A 32 -8.17 -6.97 12.69
N VAL A 33 -6.88 -6.80 12.41
CA VAL A 33 -5.93 -7.88 12.10
C VAL A 33 -4.64 -7.64 12.89
N THR A 34 -3.93 -8.72 13.20
CA THR A 34 -2.58 -8.64 13.75
C THR A 34 -1.56 -8.25 12.68
N ASP A 35 -0.39 -7.76 13.10
CA ASP A 35 0.70 -7.41 12.19
C ASP A 35 1.16 -8.64 11.38
N GLU A 36 1.20 -9.82 12.01
CA GLU A 36 1.54 -11.08 11.33
C GLU A 36 0.51 -11.48 10.27
N GLU A 37 -0.79 -11.34 10.56
CA GLU A 37 -1.86 -11.59 9.60
C GLU A 37 -1.83 -10.61 8.43
N ALA A 38 -1.54 -9.34 8.72
CA ALA A 38 -1.39 -8.31 7.70
C ALA A 38 -0.19 -8.58 6.78
N ASP A 39 0.94 -8.96 7.36
CA ASP A 39 2.16 -9.31 6.64
C ASP A 39 1.96 -10.56 5.74
N GLU A 40 1.29 -11.60 6.26
CA GLU A 40 0.95 -12.78 5.46
C GLU A 40 0.04 -12.41 4.29
N ALA A 41 -1.00 -11.60 4.53
CA ALA A 41 -1.95 -11.19 3.51
C ALA A 41 -1.28 -10.34 2.40
N LEU A 42 -0.42 -9.38 2.78
CA LEU A 42 0.34 -8.56 1.82
C LEU A 42 1.28 -9.40 0.95
N ARG A 43 1.95 -10.39 1.55
CA ARG A 43 2.83 -11.31 0.81
C ARG A 43 2.03 -12.22 -0.11
N ALA A 44 0.91 -12.75 0.36
CA ALA A 44 0.02 -13.58 -0.44
C ALA A 44 -0.57 -12.81 -1.64
N ALA A 45 -0.85 -11.52 -1.47
CA ALA A 45 -1.28 -10.64 -2.54
C ALA A 45 -0.14 -10.21 -3.49
N GLY A 46 1.12 -10.50 -3.15
CA GLY A 46 2.29 -10.02 -3.88
C GLY A 46 2.47 -8.50 -3.83
N LEU A 47 1.80 -7.83 -2.89
CA LEU A 47 1.79 -6.37 -2.76
C LEU A 47 2.88 -5.86 -1.83
N GLY A 48 3.44 -6.69 -0.96
CA GLY A 48 4.48 -6.23 -0.04
C GLY A 48 4.66 -7.08 1.21
N ARG A 49 5.15 -6.42 2.26
CA ARG A 49 5.33 -6.97 3.61
C ARG A 49 5.20 -5.87 4.68
N VAL A 50 5.00 -6.26 5.93
CA VAL A 50 5.03 -5.37 7.10
C VAL A 50 6.31 -5.61 7.90
N GLU A 51 6.90 -4.54 8.42
CA GLU A 51 8.06 -4.56 9.30
C GLU A 51 7.87 -3.51 10.42
N GLY A 52 7.27 -3.93 11.53
CA GLY A 52 6.91 -3.04 12.64
C GLY A 52 5.92 -1.96 12.18
N GLU A 53 6.25 -0.69 12.41
CA GLU A 53 5.42 0.47 12.05
C GLU A 53 5.58 0.91 10.57
N THR A 54 6.29 0.12 9.76
CA THR A 54 6.56 0.41 8.35
C THR A 54 6.09 -0.73 7.44
N GLY A 55 5.34 -0.40 6.40
CA GLY A 55 4.99 -1.30 5.30
C GLY A 55 5.96 -1.11 4.13
N HIS A 56 6.40 -2.21 3.52
CA HIS A 56 7.16 -2.20 2.28
C HIS A 56 6.27 -2.73 1.16
N LEU A 57 5.85 -1.86 0.25
CA LEU A 57 4.98 -2.19 -0.87
C LEU A 57 5.78 -2.35 -2.17
N ASP A 58 5.45 -3.34 -2.98
CA ASP A 58 6.02 -3.49 -4.32
C ASP A 58 5.38 -2.46 -5.27
N THR A 59 6.22 -1.63 -5.87
CA THR A 59 5.78 -0.50 -6.71
C THR A 59 5.01 -0.96 -7.95
N ALA A 60 5.43 -2.06 -8.57
CA ALA A 60 4.82 -2.56 -9.80
C ALA A 60 3.47 -3.23 -9.50
N ALA A 61 3.42 -4.05 -8.46
CA ALA A 61 2.19 -4.69 -7.99
C ALA A 61 1.18 -3.65 -7.51
N LEU A 62 1.63 -2.65 -6.76
CA LEU A 62 0.77 -1.56 -6.30
C LEU A 62 0.20 -0.77 -7.48
N ARG A 63 1.02 -0.44 -8.49
CA ARG A 63 0.53 0.24 -9.71
C ARG A 63 -0.55 -0.58 -10.41
N ALA A 64 -0.32 -1.89 -10.56
CA ALA A 64 -1.27 -2.79 -11.22
C ALA A 64 -2.59 -2.93 -10.44
N ALA A 65 -2.52 -2.96 -9.11
CA ALA A 65 -3.70 -3.01 -8.25
C ALA A 65 -4.43 -1.65 -8.16
N ALA A 66 -3.71 -0.54 -8.32
CA ALA A 66 -4.25 0.81 -8.23
C ALA A 66 -4.85 1.32 -9.55
N GLU A 67 -4.45 0.78 -10.70
CA GLU A 67 -4.86 1.29 -12.00
C GLU A 67 -6.39 1.18 -12.16
N PRO A 68 -7.11 2.31 -12.24
CA PRO A 68 -8.57 2.28 -12.39
C PRO A 68 -8.95 1.77 -13.78
N ALA A 69 -10.04 1.01 -13.87
CA ALA A 69 -10.60 0.60 -15.17
C ALA A 69 -10.92 1.81 -16.08
N GLU A 70 -11.27 2.95 -15.50
CA GLU A 70 -11.48 4.23 -16.18
C GLU A 70 -10.51 5.27 -15.63
N ALA A 71 -9.20 5.04 -15.83
CA ALA A 71 -8.16 5.95 -15.36
C ALA A 71 -8.24 7.32 -16.09
N PRO A 72 -8.18 8.44 -15.35
CA PRO A 72 -7.94 9.76 -15.94
C PRO A 72 -6.67 9.76 -16.81
N ALA A 73 -6.66 10.54 -17.89
CA ALA A 73 -5.52 10.61 -18.80
C ALA A 73 -4.20 11.05 -18.11
N ASP A 74 -4.29 11.77 -17.00
CA ASP A 74 -3.19 12.23 -16.17
C ASP A 74 -2.78 11.27 -15.04
N TRP A 75 -3.47 10.13 -14.87
CA TRP A 75 -3.22 9.21 -13.76
C TRP A 75 -1.78 8.68 -13.74
N ALA A 76 -1.25 8.28 -14.91
CA ALA A 76 0.13 7.81 -15.03
C ALA A 76 1.14 8.89 -14.61
N GLN A 77 0.91 10.15 -15.00
CA GLN A 77 1.78 11.27 -14.62
C GLN A 77 1.72 11.54 -13.11
N ARG A 78 0.54 11.45 -12.51
CA ARG A 78 0.37 11.62 -11.06
C ARG A 78 1.03 10.49 -10.28
N TRP A 79 0.98 9.27 -10.80
CA TRP A 79 1.68 8.12 -10.22
C TRP A 79 3.19 8.35 -10.21
N ASP A 80 3.75 8.78 -11.35
CA ASP A 80 5.19 9.03 -11.45
C ASP A 80 5.62 10.18 -10.51
N ALA A 81 4.80 11.21 -10.36
CA ALA A 81 5.03 12.29 -9.39
C ALA A 81 5.02 11.80 -7.94
N MET A 82 4.12 10.88 -7.58
CA MET A 82 4.09 10.24 -6.26
C MET A 82 5.38 9.47 -5.99
N LEU A 83 5.88 8.70 -6.97
CA LEU A 83 7.14 7.97 -6.83
C LEU A 83 8.35 8.90 -6.67
N GLU A 84 8.40 9.98 -7.46
CA GLU A 84 9.46 10.97 -7.34
C GLU A 84 9.45 11.64 -5.96
N GLN A 85 8.26 11.97 -5.44
CA GLN A 85 8.10 12.51 -4.10
C GLN A 85 8.56 11.51 -3.03
N ALA A 86 8.14 10.24 -3.12
CA ALA A 86 8.58 9.20 -2.18
C ALA A 86 10.10 9.01 -2.20
N ARG A 87 10.70 8.99 -3.40
CA ARG A 87 12.16 8.93 -3.56
C ARG A 87 12.87 10.13 -2.96
N SER A 88 12.36 11.35 -3.16
CA SER A 88 12.95 12.57 -2.59
C SER A 88 12.96 12.57 -1.05
N ARG A 89 12.05 11.80 -0.44
CA ARG A 89 11.93 11.63 1.01
C ARG A 89 12.69 10.41 1.56
N GLY A 90 13.33 9.63 0.68
CA GLY A 90 14.00 8.38 1.05
C GLY A 90 13.04 7.23 1.36
N TRP A 91 11.77 7.33 0.93
CA TRP A 91 10.75 6.31 1.14
C TRP A 91 10.73 5.26 0.02
N ALA A 92 11.28 5.57 -1.15
CA ALA A 92 11.49 4.56 -2.18
C ALA A 92 12.87 3.91 -2.01
N ALA A 93 12.95 2.59 -2.25
CA ALA A 93 14.24 1.91 -2.39
C ALA A 93 15.06 2.52 -3.54
N ASP A 94 16.38 2.43 -3.47
CA ASP A 94 17.29 2.98 -4.49
C ASP A 94 17.00 2.44 -5.91
N ASP A 95 16.57 1.18 -6.01
CA ASP A 95 16.16 0.51 -7.24
C ASP A 95 14.70 0.81 -7.66
N GLY A 96 13.92 1.45 -6.78
CA GLY A 96 12.52 1.83 -7.02
C GLY A 96 11.51 0.67 -6.95
N ALA A 97 11.93 -0.56 -6.67
CA ALA A 97 11.01 -1.70 -6.61
C ALA A 97 10.13 -1.68 -5.36
N SER A 98 10.54 -1.00 -4.29
CA SER A 98 9.77 -0.94 -3.05
C SER A 98 9.52 0.49 -2.55
N LEU A 99 8.32 0.72 -2.03
CA LEU A 99 7.90 1.93 -1.33
C LEU A 99 7.70 1.64 0.15
N GLN A 100 8.29 2.45 1.00
CA GLN A 100 8.07 2.48 2.44
C GLN A 100 6.88 3.37 2.74
N VAL A 101 5.95 2.85 3.54
CA VAL A 101 4.74 3.53 3.95
C VAL A 101 4.56 3.36 5.46
N HIS A 102 3.93 4.34 6.10
CA HIS A 102 3.57 4.18 7.50
C HIS A 102 2.39 3.21 7.64
N VAL A 103 2.39 2.44 8.72
CA VAL A 103 1.30 1.51 9.07
C VAL A 103 0.38 2.19 10.07
N GLU A 104 -0.90 2.26 9.73
CA GLU A 104 -1.97 2.75 10.60
C GLU A 104 -2.83 1.57 11.05
N SER A 105 -2.68 1.14 12.31
CA SER A 105 -3.44 0.02 12.86
C SER A 105 -4.67 0.49 13.61
N ALA A 106 -5.85 -0.04 13.23
CA ALA A 106 -7.09 0.17 13.97
C ALA A 106 -7.11 -0.57 15.32
N ALA A 107 -6.23 -1.56 15.51
CA ALA A 107 -6.08 -2.29 16.78
C ALA A 107 -5.21 -1.53 17.81
N GLY A 108 -4.63 -0.40 17.44
CA GLY A 108 -3.73 0.42 18.26
C GLY A 108 -4.41 1.56 19.04
N ALA A 109 -5.62 1.37 19.56
CA ALA A 109 -6.32 2.34 20.43
C ALA A 109 -6.73 1.75 21.79
#